data_AF-A0A851M7T4-F1
#
_entry.id   AF-A0A851M7T4-F1
#
_cell.length_a   1.000
_cell.length_b   1.000
_cell.length_c   1.000
_cell.angle_alpha   90.00
_cell.angle_beta   90.00
_cell.angle_gamma   90.00
#
_symmetry.space_group_name_H-M   'P 1'
#
loop_
_entity.id
_entity.type
_entity.pdbx_description
1 polymer ?
#
loop_
_entity_poly.entity_id
_entity_poly.type
_entity_poly.pdbx_seq_one_letter_code
_entity_poly.pdbx_strand_id
1 'polypeptide(L)'
;MYDLASKCSVLLAKDFVHNAFTVILNEETRNSRSLYVEMNQTMISIHPRLKVSKIYNFAFTEKNCKVLDKSLEKNITNSRRETNRIEISNQKGVSLSCDFQYDLCTITLAGWHHGISAGLFGTNDNEAGNEWTLPNGSFTDNMQEFTQSWQVNKCSPVPKREKPCPITAKQNICKVFFEEPHSLLR
;
A
#
# COMPACT_ATOMS: atom_id res chain seq x y z
N MET A 1 -2.00 -0.49 14.06
CA MET A 1 -1.77 0.66 13.15
C MET A 1 -0.43 1.28 13.48
N TYR A 2 0.46 1.46 12.50
CA TYR A 2 1.78 2.08 12.69
C TYR A 2 1.98 3.23 11.69
N ASP A 3 2.83 4.21 12.04
CA ASP A 3 3.20 5.33 11.17
C ASP A 3 4.54 5.08 10.50
N LEU A 4 4.58 5.15 9.17
CA LEU A 4 5.79 4.96 8.38
C LEU A 4 6.47 6.30 8.06
N ALA A 5 7.50 6.64 8.84
CA ALA A 5 8.36 7.80 8.58
C ALA A 5 9.58 7.50 7.68
N SER A 6 9.57 6.38 6.94
CA SER A 6 10.66 6.01 6.03
C SER A 6 10.72 6.93 4.81
N LYS A 7 11.93 7.30 4.37
CA LYS A 7 12.17 7.96 3.06
C LYS A 7 12.58 6.97 1.97
N CYS A 8 12.28 5.70 2.19
CA CYS A 8 12.71 4.61 1.33
C CYS A 8 11.49 3.95 0.72
N SER A 9 11.66 3.36 -0.46
CA SER A 9 10.67 2.44 -1.00
C SER A 9 10.58 1.21 -0.09
N VAL A 10 9.36 0.80 0.25
CA VAL A 10 9.09 -0.32 1.15
C VAL A 10 8.08 -1.29 0.55
N LEU A 11 8.23 -2.57 0.85
CA LEU A 11 7.30 -3.61 0.48
C LEU A 11 6.12 -3.61 1.46
N LEU A 12 4.92 -3.30 0.96
CA LEU A 12 3.70 -3.33 1.76
C LEU A 12 3.15 -4.74 1.88
N ALA A 13 3.04 -5.45 0.77
CA ALA A 13 2.58 -6.84 0.74
C ALA A 13 3.01 -7.50 -0.57
N LYS A 14 3.36 -8.78 -0.51
CA LYS A 14 3.64 -9.60 -1.69
C LYS A 14 3.20 -11.03 -1.44
N ASP A 15 2.58 -11.64 -2.43
CA ASP A 15 2.40 -13.09 -2.48
C ASP A 15 3.73 -13.75 -2.85
N PHE A 16 4.39 -14.37 -1.86
CA PHE A 16 5.67 -15.05 -2.05
C PHE A 16 5.50 -16.49 -2.57
N VAL A 17 4.26 -17.02 -2.61
CA VAL A 17 3.98 -18.39 -3.00
C VAL A 17 3.67 -18.49 -4.49
N HIS A 18 2.74 -17.66 -4.99
CA HIS A 18 2.27 -17.74 -6.38
C HIS A 18 2.58 -16.50 -7.21
N ASN A 19 3.22 -15.48 -6.62
CA ASN A 19 3.49 -14.20 -7.29
C ASN A 19 2.21 -13.56 -7.87
N ALA A 20 1.05 -13.75 -7.21
CA ALA A 20 -0.22 -13.23 -7.68
C ALA A 20 -0.30 -11.70 -7.63
N PHE A 21 0.38 -11.09 -6.65
CA PHE A 21 0.46 -9.64 -6.49
C PHE A 21 1.72 -9.18 -5.75
N THR A 22 2.11 -7.94 -5.99
CA THR A 22 3.15 -7.19 -5.26
C THR A 22 2.66 -5.76 -5.02
N VAL A 23 2.86 -5.24 -3.82
CA VAL A 23 2.47 -3.89 -3.41
C VAL A 23 3.68 -3.19 -2.80
N ILE A 24 4.09 -2.07 -3.38
CA ILE A 24 5.24 -1.30 -2.93
C ILE A 24 4.81 0.15 -2.74
N LEU A 25 5.18 0.74 -1.62
CA LEU A 25 5.13 2.19 -1.45
C LEU A 25 6.48 2.74 -1.84
N ASN A 26 6.56 3.38 -3.01
CA ASN A 26 7.79 3.96 -3.53
C ASN A 26 8.05 5.33 -2.92
N GLU A 27 9.33 5.61 -2.64
CA GLU A 27 9.80 6.97 -2.55
C GLU A 27 10.20 7.45 -3.95
N GLU A 28 9.61 8.59 -4.33
CA GLU A 28 9.86 9.30 -5.58
C GLU A 28 10.64 10.58 -5.27
N THR A 29 11.00 11.37 -6.29
CA THR A 29 11.74 12.61 -6.05
C THR A 29 11.03 13.59 -5.09
N ARG A 30 11.81 14.29 -4.26
CA ARG A 30 11.36 15.39 -3.35
C ARG A 30 10.35 14.96 -2.27
N ASN A 31 10.54 13.79 -1.64
CA ASN A 31 9.62 13.23 -0.63
C ASN A 31 8.17 13.09 -1.17
N SER A 32 8.01 12.80 -2.46
CA SER A 32 6.74 12.34 -2.99
C SER A 32 6.70 10.82 -2.91
N ARG A 33 5.50 10.24 -2.80
CA ARG A 33 5.33 8.80 -2.74
C ARG A 33 4.38 8.37 -3.85
N SER A 34 4.66 7.23 -4.44
CA SER A 34 3.75 6.55 -5.36
C SER A 34 3.43 5.16 -4.80
N LEU A 35 2.18 4.73 -4.97
CA LEU A 35 1.79 3.35 -4.69
C LEU A 35 1.94 2.55 -5.98
N TYR A 36 2.82 1.57 -5.95
CA TYR A 36 3.04 0.61 -7.01
C TYR A 36 2.31 -0.68 -6.68
N VAL A 37 1.47 -1.14 -7.60
CA VAL A 37 0.76 -2.41 -7.49
C VAL A 37 0.97 -3.20 -8.78
N GLU A 38 1.55 -4.38 -8.63
CA GLU A 38 1.60 -5.38 -9.68
C GLU A 38 0.59 -6.47 -9.32
N MET A 39 -0.31 -6.80 -10.23
CA MET A 39 -1.20 -7.94 -10.05
C MET A 39 -1.59 -8.54 -11.39
N ASN A 40 -1.55 -9.86 -11.48
CA ASN A 40 -1.73 -10.61 -12.73
C ASN A 40 -0.70 -10.20 -13.82
N GLN A 41 -1.10 -9.37 -14.77
CA GLN A 41 -0.28 -8.86 -15.88
C GLN A 41 -0.42 -7.34 -16.02
N THR A 42 -0.82 -6.70 -14.92
CA THR A 42 -1.10 -5.27 -14.88
C THR A 42 -0.22 -4.63 -13.82
N MET A 43 0.48 -3.57 -14.21
CA MET A 43 1.27 -2.72 -13.34
C MET A 43 0.56 -1.38 -13.19
N ILE A 44 0.31 -0.98 -11.95
CA ILE A 44 -0.46 0.21 -11.60
C ILE A 44 0.44 1.09 -10.75
N SER A 45 0.59 2.35 -11.16
CA SER A 45 1.31 3.36 -10.41
C SER A 45 0.38 4.51 -10.07
N ILE A 46 0.14 4.71 -8.77
CA ILE A 46 -0.78 5.73 -8.24
C ILE A 46 0.04 6.81 -7.57
N HIS A 47 -0.22 8.07 -7.91
CA HIS A 47 0.46 9.24 -7.35
C HIS A 47 -0.58 10.07 -6.59
N PRO A 48 -0.79 9.83 -5.28
CA PRO A 48 -1.86 10.48 -4.51
C PRO A 48 -1.79 12.02 -4.55
N ARG A 49 -0.59 12.59 -4.40
CA ARG A 49 -0.38 14.05 -4.44
C ARG A 49 -0.79 14.69 -5.76
N LEU A 50 -0.54 13.98 -6.86
CA LEU A 50 -0.87 14.45 -8.20
C LEU A 50 -2.29 14.06 -8.61
N LYS A 51 -2.95 13.19 -7.83
CA LYS A 51 -4.26 12.59 -8.13
C LYS A 51 -4.30 11.95 -9.52
N VAL A 52 -3.20 11.29 -9.89
CA VAL A 52 -3.10 10.56 -11.17
C VAL A 52 -2.75 9.11 -10.93
N SER A 53 -3.18 8.25 -11.84
CA SER A 53 -2.74 6.87 -11.93
C SER A 53 -2.29 6.55 -13.36
N LYS A 54 -1.35 5.62 -13.46
CA LYS A 54 -0.89 5.03 -14.72
C LYS A 54 -1.05 3.52 -14.62
N ILE A 55 -1.64 2.93 -15.65
CA ILE A 55 -1.93 1.49 -15.71
C ILE A 55 -1.27 0.95 -16.97
N TYR A 56 -0.44 -0.08 -16.81
CA TYR A 56 0.29 -0.73 -17.88
C TYR A 56 -0.12 -2.20 -17.93
N ASN A 57 -0.57 -2.68 -19.10
CA ASN A 57 -0.98 -4.06 -19.30
C ASN A 57 0.07 -4.79 -20.14
N PHE A 58 0.63 -5.87 -19.61
CA PHE A 58 1.58 -6.72 -20.31
C PHE A 58 0.84 -7.87 -21.01
N ALA A 59 0.74 -7.83 -22.34
CA ALA A 59 0.29 -8.98 -23.11
C ALA A 59 1.51 -9.89 -23.40
N PHE A 60 1.62 -11.03 -22.71
CA PHE A 60 2.59 -12.06 -23.07
C PHE A 60 2.12 -12.77 -24.35
N THR A 61 2.78 -12.52 -25.48
CA THR A 61 2.61 -13.37 -26.68
C THR A 61 3.71 -14.42 -26.67
N GLU A 62 3.31 -15.67 -26.53
CA GLU A 62 4.16 -16.83 -26.23
C GLU A 62 5.10 -17.26 -27.37
N LYS A 63 5.43 -16.41 -28.34
CA LYS A 63 6.26 -16.83 -29.49
C LYS A 63 7.32 -15.90 -30.03
N ASN A 64 7.52 -14.71 -29.49
CA ASN A 64 8.71 -13.89 -29.72
C ASN A 64 8.67 -12.77 -28.69
N CYS A 65 9.79 -12.50 -28.01
CA CYS A 65 9.96 -11.39 -27.08
C CYS A 65 9.74 -10.04 -27.79
N LYS A 66 8.48 -9.66 -27.97
CA LYS A 66 8.03 -8.31 -28.25
C LYS A 66 6.96 -8.02 -27.22
N VAL A 67 7.36 -7.31 -26.16
CA VAL A 67 6.43 -6.64 -25.27
C VAL A 67 5.59 -5.74 -26.18
N LEU A 68 4.35 -6.14 -26.46
CA LEU A 68 3.41 -5.25 -27.09
C LEU A 68 3.05 -4.24 -26.01
N ASP A 69 3.76 -3.12 -26.03
CA ASP A 69 3.50 -1.94 -25.21
C ASP A 69 2.16 -1.36 -25.71
N LYS A 70 1.07 -2.06 -25.41
CA LYS A 70 -0.28 -1.51 -25.56
C LYS A 70 -0.41 -0.57 -24.38
N SER A 71 0.30 0.56 -24.47
CA SER A 71 0.13 1.74 -23.67
C SER A 71 -1.33 2.14 -23.83
N LEU A 72 -2.19 1.56 -23.01
CA LEU A 72 -3.39 2.25 -22.63
C LEU A 72 -2.91 3.31 -21.66
N GLU A 73 -2.33 4.38 -22.20
CA GLU A 73 -2.31 5.70 -21.57
C GLU A 73 -3.76 6.15 -21.44
N LYS A 74 -4.55 5.43 -20.63
CA LYS A 74 -5.57 6.08 -19.83
C LYS A 74 -4.79 6.88 -18.80
N ASN A 75 -4.25 8.00 -19.24
CA ASN A 75 -4.17 9.17 -18.39
C ASN A 75 -5.62 9.37 -17.97
N ILE A 76 -5.99 8.87 -16.79
CA ILE A 76 -7.22 9.33 -16.14
C ILE A 76 -6.89 10.74 -15.63
N THR A 77 -6.61 11.64 -16.57
CA THR A 77 -6.58 13.08 -16.37
C THR A 77 -8.02 13.50 -16.52
N ASN A 78 -8.57 14.07 -15.45
CA ASN A 78 -9.92 14.60 -15.35
C ASN A 78 -10.36 15.37 -16.61
N SER A 79 -10.95 14.68 -17.57
CA SER A 79 -11.78 15.26 -18.62
C SER A 79 -13.20 14.82 -18.30
N ARG A 80 -13.91 15.68 -17.57
CA ARG A 80 -15.27 15.55 -17.01
C ARG A 80 -15.46 14.60 -15.81
N ARG A 81 -15.41 15.19 -14.61
CA ARG A 81 -16.28 14.98 -13.42
C ARG A 81 -16.66 13.57 -12.88
N GLU A 82 -16.13 12.46 -13.37
CA GLU A 82 -16.41 11.11 -12.81
C GLU A 82 -15.10 10.29 -12.91
N THR A 83 -14.31 9.97 -11.87
CA THR A 83 -14.55 9.63 -10.46
C THR A 83 -13.30 10.00 -9.63
N ASN A 84 -13.44 10.49 -8.40
CA ASN A 84 -12.31 10.62 -7.44
C ASN A 84 -11.73 9.26 -6.99
N ARG A 85 -12.14 8.17 -7.64
CA ARG A 85 -11.91 6.79 -7.25
C ARG A 85 -11.36 5.97 -8.41
N ILE A 86 -10.43 5.09 -8.08
CA ILE A 86 -9.91 4.04 -8.95
C ILE A 86 -10.30 2.71 -8.33
N GLU A 87 -10.92 1.84 -9.11
CA GLU A 87 -11.25 0.48 -8.70
C GLU A 87 -10.75 -0.48 -9.78
N ILE A 88 -9.86 -1.39 -9.40
CA ILE A 88 -9.27 -2.39 -10.29
C ILE A 88 -9.33 -3.72 -9.57
N SER A 89 -9.78 -4.76 -10.26
CA SER A 89 -9.80 -6.13 -9.73
C SER A 89 -9.33 -7.12 -10.78
N ASN A 90 -8.84 -8.26 -10.33
CA ASN A 90 -8.48 -9.37 -11.21
C ASN A 90 -9.22 -10.66 -10.84
N GLN A 91 -9.23 -11.60 -11.77
CA GLN A 91 -9.79 -12.94 -11.61
C GLN A 91 -9.03 -13.80 -10.60
N LYS A 92 -7.83 -13.39 -10.16
CA LYS A 92 -7.07 -14.07 -9.11
C LYS A 92 -7.51 -13.64 -7.71
N GLY A 93 -8.54 -12.79 -7.58
CA GLY A 93 -9.09 -12.39 -6.28
C GLY A 93 -8.29 -11.31 -5.57
N VAL A 94 -7.60 -10.44 -6.32
CA VAL A 94 -6.94 -9.24 -5.80
C VAL A 94 -7.69 -8.02 -6.33
N SER A 95 -8.04 -7.10 -5.45
CA SER A 95 -8.63 -5.81 -5.84
C SER A 95 -7.94 -4.64 -5.15
N LEU A 96 -7.90 -3.51 -5.86
CA LEU A 96 -7.35 -2.24 -5.45
C LEU A 96 -8.45 -1.18 -5.60
N SER A 97 -8.76 -0.49 -4.50
CA SER A 97 -9.65 0.66 -4.48
C SER A 97 -8.91 1.85 -3.89
N CYS A 98 -8.79 2.95 -4.63
CA CYS A 98 -8.15 4.17 -4.18
C CYS A 98 -9.09 5.35 -4.32
N ASP A 99 -9.31 6.07 -3.22
CA ASP A 99 -10.13 7.27 -3.14
C ASP A 99 -9.24 8.51 -2.91
N PHE A 100 -9.08 9.32 -3.96
CA PHE A 100 -8.30 10.56 -3.95
C PHE A 100 -8.98 11.72 -3.23
N GLN A 101 -10.23 11.56 -2.79
CA GLN A 101 -10.86 12.53 -1.89
C GLN A 101 -10.32 12.37 -0.46
N TYR A 102 -10.05 11.14 -0.05
CA TYR A 102 -9.63 10.79 1.31
C TYR A 102 -8.16 10.35 1.41
N ASP A 103 -7.41 10.38 0.30
CA ASP A 103 -6.04 9.86 0.19
C ASP A 103 -5.91 8.42 0.72
N LEU A 104 -6.94 7.61 0.47
CA LEU A 104 -7.07 6.25 1.00
C LEU A 104 -6.98 5.23 -0.12
N CYS A 105 -6.08 4.27 0.00
CA CYS A 105 -6.01 3.10 -0.86
C CYS A 105 -6.22 1.83 -0.03
N THR A 106 -7.08 0.95 -0.52
CA THR A 106 -7.41 -0.34 0.08
C THR A 106 -7.05 -1.43 -0.91
N ILE A 107 -6.32 -2.44 -0.43
CA ILE A 107 -6.12 -3.69 -1.15
C ILE A 107 -6.94 -4.77 -0.44
N THR A 108 -7.71 -5.51 -1.23
CA THR A 108 -8.54 -6.59 -0.73
C THR A 108 -8.13 -7.87 -1.43
N LEU A 109 -7.95 -8.92 -0.62
CA LEU A 109 -7.56 -10.24 -1.06
C LEU A 109 -8.72 -11.20 -0.80
N ALA A 110 -9.01 -12.07 -1.77
CA ALA A 110 -9.94 -13.18 -1.59
C ALA A 110 -9.41 -14.16 -0.54
N GLY A 111 -10.31 -14.91 0.10
CA GLY A 111 -9.97 -15.77 1.24
C GLY A 111 -8.90 -16.84 0.96
N TRP A 112 -8.72 -17.27 -0.29
CA TRP A 112 -7.66 -18.22 -0.67
C TRP A 112 -6.24 -17.62 -0.64
N HIS A 113 -6.10 -16.31 -0.43
CA HIS A 113 -4.81 -15.63 -0.18
C HIS A 113 -4.46 -15.54 1.31
N HIS A 114 -5.21 -16.22 2.18
CA HIS A 114 -4.91 -16.27 3.61
C HIS A 114 -3.54 -16.87 3.87
N GLY A 115 -2.71 -16.18 4.66
CA GLY A 115 -1.40 -16.65 5.10
C GLY A 115 -0.30 -16.74 4.03
N ILE A 116 -0.53 -16.25 2.81
CA ILE A 116 0.47 -16.36 1.71
C ILE A 116 1.21 -15.04 1.41
N SER A 117 0.76 -13.93 1.99
CA SER A 117 1.37 -12.62 1.78
C SER A 117 2.31 -12.28 2.91
N ALA A 118 3.40 -11.54 2.63
CA ALA A 118 4.21 -10.92 3.68
C ALA A 118 4.65 -9.51 3.27
N GLY A 119 4.92 -8.67 4.27
CA GLY A 119 5.32 -7.28 4.12
C GLY A 119 4.92 -6.46 5.33
N LEU A 120 4.87 -5.14 5.18
CA LEU A 120 4.39 -4.26 6.24
C LEU A 120 2.91 -4.50 6.61
N PHE A 121 2.09 -5.02 5.70
CA PHE A 121 0.69 -5.42 5.99
C PHE A 121 0.57 -6.77 6.72
N GLY A 122 1.68 -7.31 7.24
CA GLY A 122 1.69 -8.57 7.97
C GLY A 122 1.60 -9.80 7.06
N THR A 123 1.22 -10.92 7.67
CA THR A 123 1.18 -12.26 7.06
C THR A 123 -0.19 -12.62 6.48
N ASN A 124 -1.23 -11.81 6.75
CA ASN A 124 -2.62 -12.08 6.34
C ASN A 124 -3.15 -13.45 6.82
N ASP A 125 -2.67 -13.94 7.95
CA ASP A 125 -3.09 -15.20 8.58
C ASP A 125 -4.05 -15.01 9.77
N ASN A 126 -4.48 -13.75 10.01
CA ASN A 126 -5.36 -13.38 11.13
C ASN A 126 -4.74 -13.66 12.52
N GLU A 127 -3.41 -13.72 12.62
CA GLU A 127 -2.69 -13.84 13.90
C GLU A 127 -2.04 -12.51 14.28
N ALA A 128 -2.56 -11.85 15.32
CA ALA A 128 -2.01 -10.56 15.74
C ALA A 128 -0.60 -10.68 16.35
N GLY A 129 -0.24 -11.85 16.87
CA GLY A 129 1.04 -12.09 17.55
C GLY A 129 2.26 -12.12 16.63
N ASN A 130 2.07 -12.28 15.31
CA ASN A 130 3.16 -12.40 14.34
C ASN A 130 3.18 -11.29 13.27
N GLU A 131 2.39 -10.23 13.45
CA GLU A 131 2.23 -9.14 12.49
C GLU A 131 3.57 -8.48 12.11
N TRP A 132 4.56 -8.51 13.02
CA TRP A 132 5.90 -7.94 12.81
C TRP A 132 6.94 -8.98 12.39
N THR A 133 6.54 -9.82 11.42
CA THR A 133 7.44 -10.78 10.75
C THR A 133 8.46 -10.04 9.88
N LEU A 134 9.73 -10.38 10.04
CA LEU A 134 10.85 -9.91 9.21
C LEU A 134 10.99 -10.77 7.95
N PRO A 135 11.67 -10.30 6.88
CA PRO A 135 11.87 -11.08 5.65
C PRO A 135 12.58 -12.43 5.83
N ASN A 136 13.32 -12.61 6.92
CA ASN A 136 13.98 -13.88 7.26
C ASN A 136 13.06 -14.86 8.03
N GLY A 137 11.79 -14.52 8.25
CA GLY A 137 10.80 -15.32 8.97
C GLY A 137 10.88 -15.21 10.50
N SER A 138 11.81 -14.43 11.06
CA SER A 138 11.82 -14.11 12.50
C SER A 138 10.85 -12.97 12.81
N PHE A 139 10.51 -12.76 14.08
CA PHE A 139 9.64 -11.68 14.52
C PHE A 139 10.42 -10.69 15.39
N THR A 140 10.02 -9.43 15.37
CA THR A 140 10.59 -8.38 16.23
C THR A 140 9.48 -7.68 17.02
N ASP A 141 9.84 -7.11 18.18
CA ASP A 141 9.02 -6.17 18.94
C ASP A 141 9.44 -4.70 18.69
N ASN A 142 10.37 -4.48 17.77
CA ASN A 142 10.84 -3.17 17.39
C ASN A 142 10.24 -2.73 16.04
N MET A 143 9.28 -1.81 16.09
CA MET A 143 8.64 -1.23 14.90
C MET A 143 9.67 -0.60 13.92
N GLN A 144 10.75 -0.01 14.42
CA GLN A 144 11.77 0.58 13.54
C GLN A 144 12.53 -0.51 12.79
N GLU A 145 12.92 -1.58 13.46
CA GLU A 145 13.55 -2.74 12.83
C GLU A 145 12.62 -3.38 11.80
N PHE A 146 11.36 -3.63 12.18
CA PHE A 146 10.33 -4.17 11.29
C PHE A 146 10.20 -3.32 10.02
N THR A 147 9.97 -2.02 10.16
CA THR A 147 9.80 -1.12 9.01
C THR A 147 11.05 -0.95 8.15
N GLN A 148 12.25 -1.11 8.72
CA GLN A 148 13.51 -1.05 7.98
C GLN A 148 13.79 -2.34 7.21
N SER A 149 13.45 -3.49 7.78
CA SER A 149 13.70 -4.80 7.17
C SER A 149 12.97 -4.98 5.83
N TRP A 150 11.81 -4.34 5.66
CA TRP A 150 10.99 -4.40 4.45
C TRP A 150 11.32 -3.34 3.39
N GLN A 151 12.47 -2.66 3.48
CA GLN A 151 12.93 -1.74 2.45
C GLN A 151 13.40 -2.49 1.20
N VAL A 152 12.96 -2.06 0.01
CA VAL A 152 13.32 -2.73 -1.26
C VAL A 152 14.65 -2.26 -1.86
N ASN A 153 15.16 -1.10 -1.41
CA ASN A 153 16.43 -0.51 -1.87
C ASN A 153 17.30 -0.12 -0.68
N LYS A 154 18.63 -0.14 -0.85
CA LYS A 154 19.57 0.38 0.15
C LYS A 154 19.32 1.87 0.34
N CYS A 155 18.71 2.22 1.46
CA CYS A 155 18.33 3.57 1.78
C CYS A 155 18.73 3.86 3.22
N SER A 156 19.26 5.07 3.45
CA SER A 156 19.78 5.42 4.77
C SER A 156 18.63 5.61 5.75
N PRO A 157 18.67 4.97 6.93
CA PRO A 157 17.64 5.15 7.94
C PRO A 157 17.57 6.62 8.35
N VAL A 158 16.37 7.18 8.33
CA VAL A 158 16.11 8.52 8.85
C VAL A 158 15.70 8.35 10.31
N PRO A 159 16.41 8.97 11.27
CA PRO A 159 15.96 9.01 12.65
C PRO A 159 14.57 9.63 12.72
N LYS A 160 13.59 8.91 13.26
CA LYS A 160 12.31 9.51 13.63
C LYS A 160 12.59 10.54 14.72
N ARG A 161 12.39 11.81 14.42
CA ARG A 161 12.23 12.81 15.47
C ARG A 161 10.79 12.70 15.96
N GLU A 162 10.62 12.18 17.17
CA GLU A 162 9.32 12.25 17.84
C GLU A 162 8.93 13.71 17.94
N LYS A 163 7.87 14.09 17.21
CA LYS A 163 7.27 15.40 17.40
C LYS A 163 6.35 15.28 18.61
N PRO A 164 6.48 16.17 19.61
CA PRO A 164 5.51 16.24 20.70
C PRO A 164 4.12 16.39 20.11
N CYS A 165 3.15 15.60 20.59
CA CYS A 165 1.75 15.82 20.25
C CYS A 165 1.35 17.22 20.72
N PRO A 166 0.98 18.16 19.83
CA PRO A 166 0.43 19.43 20.27
C PRO A 166 -0.95 19.13 20.85
N ILE A 167 -1.12 19.37 22.16
CA ILE A 167 -2.43 19.34 22.81
C ILE A 167 -3.26 20.45 22.15
N THR A 168 -4.12 20.05 21.22
CA THR A 168 -4.96 20.98 20.43
C THR A 168 -6.42 20.60 20.64
N ALA A 169 -7.34 21.54 20.40
CA ALA A 169 -8.80 21.37 20.48
C ALA A 169 -9.36 20.10 19.80
N LYS A 170 -8.63 19.50 18.86
CA LYS A 170 -8.97 18.22 18.20
C LYS A 170 -8.98 17.02 19.15
N GLN A 171 -8.24 17.03 20.26
CA GLN A 171 -8.26 15.93 21.23
C GLN A 171 -9.62 15.78 21.92
N ASN A 172 -10.29 16.89 22.24
CA ASN A 172 -11.61 16.82 22.88
C ASN A 172 -12.64 16.14 21.96
N ILE A 173 -12.56 16.40 20.65
CA ILE A 173 -13.42 15.75 19.66
C ILE A 173 -13.11 14.24 19.60
N CYS A 174 -11.84 13.85 19.56
CA CYS A 174 -11.47 12.43 19.57
C CYS A 174 -11.98 11.70 20.83
N LYS A 175 -11.91 12.34 22.00
CA LYS A 175 -12.42 11.76 23.25
C LYS A 175 -13.92 11.50 23.19
N VAL A 176 -14.70 12.49 22.73
CA VAL A 176 -16.15 12.34 22.55
C VAL A 176 -16.47 11.17 21.61
N PHE A 177 -15.71 11.02 20.52
CA PHE A 177 -15.96 9.97 19.53
C PHE A 177 -15.41 8.59 19.90
N PHE A 178 -14.38 8.45 20.74
CA PHE A 178 -13.74 7.13 20.95
C PHE A 178 -13.63 6.69 22.41
N GLU A 179 -13.76 7.61 23.37
CA GLU A 179 -13.57 7.32 24.79
C GLU A 179 -14.87 7.46 25.59
N GLU A 180 -15.79 8.34 25.17
CA GLU A 180 -17.01 8.59 25.94
C GLU A 180 -18.02 7.43 25.89
N PRO A 181 -18.75 7.17 27.00
CA PRO A 181 -19.74 6.08 27.07
C PRO A 181 -20.89 6.21 26.07
N HIS A 182 -21.20 7.44 25.63
CA HIS A 182 -22.27 7.74 24.69
C HIS A 182 -21.76 7.93 23.26
N SER A 183 -20.53 7.53 22.97
CA SER A 183 -20.02 7.58 21.61
C SER A 183 -20.88 6.73 20.67
N LEU A 184 -21.17 7.27 19.48
CA LEU A 184 -21.83 6.54 18.39
C LEU A 184 -20.92 5.51 17.70
N LEU A 185 -19.64 5.46 18.05
CA LEU A 185 -18.63 4.57 17.44
C LEU A 185 -18.17 3.44 18.37
N ARG A 186 -18.76 3.32 19.57
CA ARG A 186 -18.47 2.26 20.53
C ARG A 186 -19.54 1.17 20.52
#